data_AF-A0A914X4F6-F1
#
_entry.id   AF-A0A914X4F6-F1
#
_cell.length_a   1.000
_cell.length_b   1.000
_cell.length_c   1.000
_cell.angle_alpha   90.00
_cell.angle_beta   90.00
_cell.angle_gamma   90.00
#
_symmetry.space_group_name_H-M   'P 1'
#
loop_
_entity.id
_entity.type
_entity.pdbx_description
1 polymer ?
#
loop_
_entity_poly.entity_id
_entity_poly.type
_entity_poly.pdbx_seq_one_letter_code
_entity_poly.pdbx_strand_id
1 'polypeptide(L)'
;MTGSWMKMCDGAMYFISGNFPKNNAEASFPSVQITNKSSWSNSVEALTYISNHFLGEFDWFITASEDTHADIEKLRDFLLEFDKFDPHFFGYAWSGLLKTGHDGGYILSRPSLDWLVKEALQNQSLCSEKYSGSERIRSCLQHMGIYSGIDARVHGAFQPRNSFLNSSSWKTILAWNTLLNRDIALLAADHSQNCPVKCHLYSDKSYLDQADAVTFFVHPQDAGTLPTVRHPWQRYVFFNIESYATGEQLPKLPSLHNWSMTYQRDSDVRLDYYGQLLRHTQSAEEAKFVDQTARKKTKMIAWLVSNCHPPSQREKYVHKLHQFISIDQFGGCPGSAKIPYSCPRNPKYYGYWCDSIPFTTDYRFYIAFENAVCRDYVTEKFFQALDRLMVPIVLRKADYLDIAPPNSYIAADQFASAKELANYLHYLANNIDEYLKYFDYRKTIKVAWHEEEMLADAYCRLCRMLHENRTSGEGSDMRIGWQKNTACVPGFANDIKSKQ
;
A
#
# COMPACT_ATOMS: atom_id res chain seq x y z
N MET A 1 -18.44 23.81 18.84
CA MET A 1 -18.52 23.78 17.36
C MET A 1 -18.47 22.34 16.86
N THR A 2 -19.60 21.65 16.90
CA THR A 2 -19.84 20.29 16.38
C THR A 2 -20.32 20.39 14.92
N GLY A 3 -19.77 19.57 14.01
CA GLY A 3 -20.28 19.44 12.64
C GLY A 3 -20.01 20.58 11.66
N SER A 4 -18.86 21.28 11.73
CA SER A 4 -18.51 22.28 10.70
C SER A 4 -18.47 21.68 9.29
N TRP A 5 -18.00 20.44 9.16
CA TRP A 5 -17.94 19.73 7.88
C TRP A 5 -19.29 19.21 7.40
N MET A 6 -20.24 18.95 8.31
CA MET A 6 -21.60 18.54 7.94
C MET A 6 -22.32 19.63 7.13
N LYS A 7 -21.94 20.91 7.29
CA LYS A 7 -22.46 22.03 6.49
C LYS A 7 -22.05 21.95 5.02
N MET A 8 -21.01 21.16 4.71
CA MET A 8 -20.52 20.95 3.36
C MET A 8 -21.21 19.77 2.68
N CYS A 9 -22.01 18.97 3.39
CA CYS A 9 -22.80 17.87 2.83
C CYS A 9 -24.12 18.40 2.26
N ASP A 10 -24.67 17.70 1.27
CA ASP A 10 -25.97 18.05 0.66
C ASP A 10 -27.16 17.80 1.60
N GLY A 11 -26.97 16.93 2.59
CA GLY A 11 -27.87 16.69 3.71
C GLY A 11 -27.09 16.18 4.91
N ALA A 12 -27.52 16.54 6.12
CA ALA A 12 -26.86 16.10 7.36
C ALA A 12 -27.85 16.01 8.52
N MET A 13 -27.67 15.02 9.39
CA MET A 13 -28.48 14.83 10.60
C MET A 13 -27.72 14.10 11.70
N TYR A 14 -28.19 14.25 12.94
CA TYR A 14 -27.67 13.54 14.09
C TYR A 14 -28.62 12.43 14.56
N PHE A 15 -28.06 11.31 15.00
CA PHE A 15 -28.78 10.27 15.72
C PHE A 15 -28.30 10.25 17.17
N ILE A 16 -29.21 10.47 18.12
CA ILE A 16 -28.86 10.70 19.53
C ILE A 16 -29.45 9.59 20.39
N SER A 17 -28.57 8.84 21.06
CA SER A 17 -28.97 7.87 22.10
C SER A 17 -29.04 8.55 23.47
N GLY A 18 -30.24 8.70 24.04
CA GLY A 18 -30.44 9.30 25.36
C GLY A 18 -31.56 10.35 25.41
N ASN A 19 -31.66 11.09 26.51
CA ASN A 19 -32.65 12.16 26.64
C ASN A 19 -32.28 13.34 25.73
N PHE A 20 -33.21 13.75 24.87
CA PHE A 20 -33.12 15.01 24.15
C PHE A 20 -32.83 16.15 25.14
N PRO A 21 -31.80 17.00 24.91
CA PRO A 21 -31.63 18.21 25.68
C PRO A 21 -32.92 19.04 25.53
N LYS A 22 -33.65 19.25 26.63
CA LYS A 22 -34.98 19.90 26.62
C LYS A 22 -34.95 21.34 26.07
N ASN A 23 -33.76 21.94 25.94
CA ASN A 23 -33.55 23.24 25.33
C ASN A 23 -32.39 23.14 24.33
N ASN A 24 -32.67 22.95 23.05
CA ASN A 24 -31.72 23.22 21.98
C ASN A 24 -32.45 23.89 20.81
N ALA A 25 -32.76 25.18 20.99
CA ALA A 25 -33.05 26.08 19.89
C ALA A 25 -31.80 26.33 18.99
N GLU A 26 -30.69 25.62 19.23
CA GLU A 26 -29.38 25.77 18.57
C GLU A 26 -28.87 24.48 17.89
N ALA A 27 -29.69 23.44 17.72
CA ALA A 27 -29.27 22.32 16.88
C ALA A 27 -29.22 22.78 15.42
N SER A 28 -28.00 22.99 14.89
CA SER A 28 -27.79 23.45 13.49
C SER A 28 -28.21 22.42 12.43
N PHE A 29 -28.59 21.20 12.83
CA PHE A 29 -29.00 20.11 11.96
C PHE A 29 -30.16 19.31 12.57
N PRO A 30 -31.04 18.71 11.74
CA PRO A 30 -32.08 17.78 12.19
C PRO A 30 -31.49 16.66 13.07
N SER A 31 -32.22 16.25 14.10
CA SER A 31 -31.80 15.22 15.04
C SER A 31 -32.92 14.20 15.25
N VAL A 32 -32.57 12.92 15.26
CA VAL A 32 -33.50 11.79 15.47
C VAL A 32 -33.13 11.08 16.77
N GLN A 33 -34.12 10.85 17.63
CA GLN A 33 -33.91 10.05 18.83
C GLN A 33 -33.83 8.57 18.44
N ILE A 34 -32.84 7.88 18.97
CA ILE A 34 -32.75 6.43 18.86
C ILE A 34 -32.92 5.79 20.23
N THR A 35 -33.58 4.64 20.26
CA THR A 35 -34.17 4.08 21.48
C THR A 35 -33.25 3.12 22.23
N ASN A 36 -32.13 2.73 21.62
CA ASN A 36 -31.32 1.62 22.08
C ASN A 36 -29.95 2.07 22.68
N LYS A 37 -29.29 1.16 23.42
CA LYS A 37 -28.07 1.44 24.19
C LYS A 37 -26.79 0.83 23.60
N SER A 38 -26.90 -0.07 22.62
CA SER A 38 -25.71 -0.68 22.01
C SER A 38 -25.28 0.04 20.73
N SER A 39 -23.98 0.10 20.46
CA SER A 39 -23.44 0.69 19.23
C SER A 39 -24.02 0.04 17.97
N TRP A 40 -24.16 -1.28 17.97
CA TRP A 40 -24.75 -2.04 16.86
C TRP A 40 -26.21 -1.67 16.60
N SER A 41 -27.06 -1.72 17.63
CA SER A 41 -28.49 -1.39 17.48
C SER A 41 -28.69 0.06 17.03
N ASN A 42 -27.84 0.96 17.49
CA ASN A 42 -27.90 2.37 17.14
C ASN A 42 -27.54 2.58 15.66
N SER A 43 -26.52 1.89 15.16
CA SER A 43 -26.19 1.89 13.73
C SER A 43 -27.32 1.31 12.88
N VAL A 44 -27.93 0.21 13.31
CA VAL A 44 -29.05 -0.42 12.58
C VAL A 44 -30.27 0.50 12.52
N GLU A 45 -30.67 1.10 13.65
CA GLU A 45 -31.80 2.04 13.71
C GLU A 45 -31.55 3.27 12.83
N ALA A 46 -30.34 3.85 12.88
CA ALA A 46 -29.96 4.99 12.06
C ALA A 46 -29.94 4.67 10.56
N LEU A 47 -29.27 3.58 10.14
CA LEU A 47 -29.19 3.18 8.74
C LEU A 47 -30.57 2.81 8.18
N THR A 48 -31.43 2.15 8.98
CA THR A 48 -32.81 1.83 8.59
C THR A 48 -33.63 3.10 8.39
N TYR A 49 -33.51 4.07 9.30
CA TYR A 49 -34.18 5.36 9.17
C TYR A 49 -33.73 6.11 7.90
N ILE A 50 -32.41 6.20 7.66
CA ILE A 50 -31.86 6.84 6.46
C ILE A 50 -32.37 6.13 5.19
N SER A 51 -32.35 4.80 5.17
CA SER A 51 -32.81 4.01 4.03
C SER A 51 -34.31 4.19 3.74
N ASN A 52 -35.14 4.35 4.76
CA ASN A 52 -36.59 4.48 4.57
C ASN A 52 -37.01 5.90 4.15
N HIS A 53 -36.26 6.92 4.57
CA HIS A 53 -36.65 8.32 4.37
C HIS A 53 -35.85 9.06 3.31
N PHE A 54 -34.58 8.69 3.08
CA PHE A 54 -33.64 9.49 2.28
C PHE A 54 -32.88 8.71 1.20
N LEU A 55 -33.13 7.41 1.04
CA LEU A 55 -32.41 6.58 0.07
C LEU A 55 -32.50 7.11 -1.37
N GLY A 56 -33.66 7.61 -1.76
CA GLY A 56 -33.91 8.17 -3.10
C GLY A 56 -33.36 9.59 -3.31
N GLU A 57 -32.95 10.28 -2.25
CA GLU A 57 -32.52 11.68 -2.30
C GLU A 57 -31.02 11.83 -2.48
N PHE A 58 -30.22 10.90 -1.95
CA PHE A 58 -28.76 10.98 -1.97
C PHE A 58 -28.13 9.81 -2.71
N ASP A 59 -26.99 10.06 -3.35
CA ASP A 59 -26.20 9.04 -4.07
C ASP A 59 -25.24 8.30 -3.12
N TRP A 60 -24.78 9.00 -2.07
CA TRP A 60 -23.75 8.54 -1.13
C TRP A 60 -24.13 8.88 0.30
N PHE A 61 -23.84 7.97 1.23
CA PHE A 61 -24.19 8.09 2.65
C PHE A 61 -22.94 7.96 3.51
N ILE A 62 -22.64 9.00 4.29
CA ILE A 62 -21.49 9.03 5.20
C ILE A 62 -21.98 8.81 6.63
N THR A 63 -21.39 7.86 7.34
CA THR A 63 -21.59 7.66 8.78
C THR A 63 -20.28 7.94 9.50
N ALA A 64 -20.30 8.82 10.51
CA ALA A 64 -19.13 9.19 11.28
C ALA A 64 -19.50 9.44 12.76
N SER A 65 -18.53 9.28 13.66
CA SER A 65 -18.69 9.58 15.09
C SER A 65 -18.60 11.09 15.37
N GLU A 66 -19.07 11.52 16.53
CA GLU A 66 -19.08 12.95 16.93
C GLU A 66 -17.67 13.55 17.12
N ASP A 67 -16.66 12.70 17.28
CA ASP A 67 -15.25 13.01 17.41
C ASP A 67 -14.47 12.82 16.10
N THR A 68 -15.16 12.73 14.95
CA THR A 68 -14.52 12.66 13.63
C THR A 68 -14.66 13.95 12.83
N HIS A 69 -13.55 14.35 12.19
CA HIS A 69 -13.53 15.35 11.14
C HIS A 69 -13.49 14.66 9.77
N ALA A 70 -14.42 15.00 8.88
CA ALA A 70 -14.42 14.54 7.50
C ALA A 70 -14.07 15.68 6.54
N ASP A 71 -13.07 15.47 5.68
CA ASP A 71 -12.71 16.37 4.58
C ASP A 71 -13.67 16.12 3.40
N ILE A 72 -14.80 16.84 3.38
CA ILE A 72 -15.91 16.59 2.43
C ILE A 72 -15.52 16.89 0.99
N GLU A 73 -14.64 17.85 0.72
CA GLU A 73 -14.18 18.14 -0.64
C GLU A 73 -13.37 16.96 -1.19
N LYS A 74 -12.42 16.44 -0.40
CA LYS A 74 -11.68 15.23 -0.79
C LYS A 74 -12.57 14.01 -0.95
N LEU A 75 -13.58 13.86 -0.10
CA LEU A 75 -14.54 12.76 -0.23
C LEU A 75 -15.37 12.90 -1.50
N ARG A 76 -15.84 14.11 -1.83
CA ARG A 76 -16.57 14.34 -3.09
C ARG A 76 -15.72 14.00 -4.30
N ASP A 77 -14.50 14.50 -4.36
CA ASP A 77 -13.56 14.18 -5.44
C ASP A 77 -13.32 12.67 -5.57
N PHE A 78 -13.16 11.99 -4.44
CA PHE A 78 -13.02 10.53 -4.39
C PHE A 78 -14.26 9.80 -4.90
N LEU A 79 -15.45 10.21 -4.48
CA LEU A 79 -16.71 9.54 -4.81
C LEU A 79 -17.15 9.76 -6.26
N LEU A 80 -16.69 10.82 -6.92
CA LEU A 80 -16.92 11.07 -8.35
C LEU A 80 -16.28 10.02 -9.27
N GLU A 81 -15.36 9.20 -8.74
CA GLU A 81 -14.64 8.17 -9.49
C GLU A 81 -15.39 6.84 -9.59
N PHE A 82 -16.48 6.69 -8.84
CA PHE A 82 -17.22 5.45 -8.71
C PHE A 82 -18.62 5.61 -9.29
N ASP A 83 -19.13 4.55 -9.93
CA ASP A 83 -20.51 4.56 -10.37
C ASP A 83 -21.41 4.51 -9.14
N LYS A 84 -22.18 5.58 -8.94
CA LYS A 84 -23.14 5.68 -7.85
C LYS A 84 -24.25 4.61 -7.90
N PHE A 85 -24.44 3.95 -9.04
CA PHE A 85 -25.38 2.86 -9.23
C PHE A 85 -24.79 1.49 -8.92
N ASP A 86 -23.48 1.40 -8.67
CA ASP A 86 -22.81 0.19 -8.23
C ASP A 86 -22.70 0.10 -6.69
N PRO A 87 -22.69 -1.11 -6.11
CA PRO A 87 -22.54 -1.29 -4.68
C PRO A 87 -21.09 -1.03 -4.25
N HIS A 88 -20.89 0.05 -3.50
CA HIS A 88 -19.62 0.46 -2.93
C HIS A 88 -19.70 0.62 -1.41
N PHE A 89 -18.63 0.21 -0.74
CA PHE A 89 -18.41 0.43 0.68
C PHE A 89 -16.97 0.90 0.90
N PHE A 90 -16.81 2.03 1.58
CA PHE A 90 -15.49 2.61 1.84
C PHE A 90 -15.33 2.93 3.32
N GLY A 91 -14.20 2.55 3.91
CA GLY A 91 -13.87 2.82 5.30
C GLY A 91 -12.51 2.26 5.67
N TYR A 92 -11.91 2.76 6.76
CA TYR A 92 -10.58 2.29 7.19
C TYR A 92 -10.68 1.02 8.04
N ALA A 93 -10.08 -0.08 7.59
CA ALA A 93 -9.93 -1.29 8.40
C ALA A 93 -8.56 -1.26 9.09
N TRP A 94 -8.52 -1.24 10.43
CA TRP A 94 -7.30 -1.56 11.17
C TRP A 94 -6.88 -3.00 10.86
N SER A 95 -5.69 -3.21 10.31
CA SER A 95 -5.08 -4.55 10.24
C SER A 95 -4.25 -4.79 11.50
N GLY A 96 -4.83 -5.48 12.48
CA GLY A 96 -4.13 -5.98 13.67
C GLY A 96 -4.74 -7.30 14.14
N LEU A 97 -3.90 -8.22 14.63
CA LEU A 97 -4.34 -9.44 15.29
C LEU A 97 -5.20 -9.05 16.52
N LEU A 98 -6.51 -9.29 16.43
CA LEU A 98 -7.53 -9.09 17.47
C LEU A 98 -7.95 -7.62 17.72
N LYS A 99 -8.54 -6.96 16.70
CA LYS A 99 -9.64 -5.96 16.75
C LYS A 99 -9.63 -5.16 15.42
N THR A 100 -10.77 -5.03 14.74
CA THR A 100 -10.86 -4.43 13.39
C THR A 100 -11.93 -3.35 13.34
N GLY A 101 -11.79 -2.30 14.14
CA GLY A 101 -12.72 -1.15 14.22
C GLY A 101 -12.57 -0.16 13.06
N HIS A 102 -13.66 0.45 12.62
CA HIS A 102 -13.64 1.69 11.82
C HIS A 102 -13.70 2.89 12.79
N ASP A 103 -12.56 3.26 13.37
CA ASP A 103 -12.47 4.47 14.21
C ASP A 103 -12.35 5.69 13.30
N GLY A 104 -13.50 6.28 12.94
CA GLY A 104 -13.59 7.50 12.14
C GLY A 104 -14.93 7.61 11.39
N GLY A 105 -15.15 6.73 10.43
CA GLY A 105 -16.38 6.72 9.64
C GLY A 105 -16.30 5.78 8.45
N TYR A 106 -17.43 5.61 7.76
CA TYR A 106 -17.53 4.84 6.53
C TYR A 106 -18.55 5.47 5.57
N ILE A 107 -18.47 5.07 4.31
CA ILE A 107 -19.29 5.56 3.20
C ILE A 107 -19.96 4.37 2.52
N LEU A 108 -21.25 4.53 2.20
CA LEU A 108 -22.06 3.59 1.44
C LEU A 108 -22.56 4.28 0.17
N SER A 109 -22.50 3.60 -0.97
CA SER A 109 -23.34 4.00 -2.12
C SER A 109 -24.81 3.67 -1.84
N ARG A 110 -25.72 4.30 -2.59
CA ARG A 110 -27.16 4.02 -2.50
C ARG A 110 -27.48 2.52 -2.60
N PRO A 111 -26.99 1.75 -3.60
CA PRO A 111 -27.23 0.31 -3.66
C PRO A 111 -26.74 -0.43 -2.42
N SER A 112 -25.55 -0.09 -1.90
CA SER A 112 -25.00 -0.74 -0.70
C SER A 112 -25.86 -0.50 0.55
N LEU A 113 -26.37 0.72 0.74
CA LEU A 113 -27.27 1.01 1.85
C LEU A 113 -28.59 0.24 1.72
N ASP A 114 -29.15 0.18 0.50
CA ASP A 114 -30.41 -0.51 0.25
C ASP A 114 -30.30 -2.02 0.54
N TRP A 115 -29.28 -2.65 -0.03
CA TRP A 115 -28.99 -4.08 0.14
C TRP A 115 -28.65 -4.43 1.59
N LEU A 116 -27.90 -3.57 2.28
CA LEU A 116 -27.60 -3.72 3.68
C LEU A 116 -28.88 -3.80 4.53
N VAL A 117 -29.80 -2.84 4.36
CA VAL A 117 -31.01 -2.73 5.19
C VAL A 117 -32.06 -3.78 4.83
N LYS A 118 -32.30 -4.01 3.54
CA LYS A 118 -33.37 -4.91 3.08
C LYS A 118 -32.99 -6.38 3.13
N GLU A 119 -31.70 -6.72 2.98
CA GLU A 119 -31.27 -8.11 2.88
C GLU A 119 -30.33 -8.50 4.01
N ALA A 120 -29.17 -7.84 4.14
CA ALA A 120 -28.14 -8.27 5.08
C ALA A 120 -28.61 -8.21 6.54
N LEU A 121 -29.19 -7.08 6.96
CA LEU A 121 -29.66 -6.87 8.32
C LEU A 121 -30.86 -7.76 8.71
N GLN A 122 -31.57 -8.33 7.72
CA GLN A 122 -32.64 -9.30 7.95
C GLN A 122 -32.11 -10.73 8.13
N ASN A 123 -30.84 -10.98 7.78
CA ASN A 123 -30.25 -12.31 7.80
C ASN A 123 -29.07 -12.38 8.78
N GLN A 124 -29.31 -12.99 9.94
CA GLN A 124 -28.30 -13.14 10.99
C GLN A 124 -27.04 -13.88 10.55
N SER A 125 -27.11 -14.76 9.53
CA SER A 125 -25.93 -15.49 9.03
C SER A 125 -24.95 -14.61 8.25
N LEU A 126 -25.43 -13.50 7.66
CA LEU A 126 -24.59 -12.52 6.95
C LEU A 126 -23.90 -11.56 7.94
N CYS A 127 -24.54 -11.29 9.08
CA CYS A 127 -24.11 -10.30 10.06
C CYS A 127 -23.63 -10.93 11.37
N SER A 128 -22.42 -11.49 11.38
CA SER A 128 -21.84 -12.21 12.52
C SER A 128 -21.84 -11.42 13.84
N GLU A 129 -22.37 -12.02 14.90
CA GLU A 129 -22.40 -11.46 16.26
C GLU A 129 -21.02 -11.38 16.94
N LYS A 130 -20.00 -11.98 16.33
CA LYS A 130 -18.61 -11.87 16.78
C LYS A 130 -18.09 -10.42 16.74
N TYR A 131 -18.70 -9.59 15.89
CA TYR A 131 -18.32 -8.20 15.66
C TYR A 131 -19.37 -7.24 16.24
N SER A 132 -18.99 -5.98 16.51
CA SER A 132 -19.92 -4.95 17.00
C SER A 132 -19.85 -3.66 16.18
N GLY A 133 -20.89 -2.83 16.24
CA GLY A 133 -20.92 -1.52 15.57
C GLY A 133 -20.57 -1.58 14.08
N SER A 134 -19.64 -0.72 13.66
CA SER A 134 -19.18 -0.60 12.27
C SER A 134 -18.45 -1.85 11.75
N GLU A 135 -17.80 -2.63 12.62
CA GLU A 135 -17.13 -3.89 12.24
C GLU A 135 -18.14 -4.92 11.74
N ARG A 136 -19.31 -4.97 12.39
CA ARG A 136 -20.38 -5.90 12.03
C ARG A 136 -21.04 -5.49 10.72
N ILE A 137 -21.22 -4.19 10.49
CA ILE A 137 -21.72 -3.67 9.20
C ILE A 137 -20.80 -4.08 8.05
N ARG A 138 -19.47 -3.91 8.21
CA ARG A 138 -18.49 -4.40 7.22
C ARG A 138 -18.63 -5.90 6.97
N SER A 139 -18.74 -6.68 8.04
CA SER A 139 -18.93 -8.14 7.91
C SER A 139 -20.19 -8.47 7.12
N CYS A 140 -21.31 -7.77 7.34
CA CYS A 140 -22.54 -7.97 6.58
C CYS A 140 -22.31 -7.76 5.08
N LEU A 141 -21.73 -6.60 4.72
CA LEU A 141 -21.49 -6.19 3.34
C LEU A 141 -20.53 -7.14 2.61
N GLN A 142 -19.49 -7.61 3.29
CA GLN A 142 -18.54 -8.57 2.72
C GLN A 142 -19.19 -9.91 2.36
N HIS A 143 -20.10 -10.42 3.19
CA HIS A 143 -20.84 -11.65 2.85
C HIS A 143 -21.80 -11.46 1.68
N MET A 144 -22.17 -10.21 1.35
CA MET A 144 -22.93 -9.86 0.15
C MET A 144 -22.04 -9.66 -1.09
N GLY A 145 -20.71 -9.87 -0.97
CA GLY A 145 -19.77 -9.61 -2.06
C GLY A 145 -19.44 -8.13 -2.26
N ILE A 146 -19.86 -7.25 -1.34
CA ILE A 146 -19.50 -5.83 -1.33
C ILE A 146 -18.25 -5.67 -0.48
N TYR A 147 -17.10 -5.63 -1.13
CA TYR A 147 -15.82 -5.52 -0.44
C TYR A 147 -15.46 -4.05 -0.18
N SER A 148 -14.87 -3.80 0.99
CA SER A 148 -14.31 -2.48 1.30
C SER A 148 -13.21 -2.15 0.32
N GLY A 149 -13.35 -1.08 -0.45
CA GLY A 149 -12.20 -0.44 -1.08
C GLY A 149 -11.31 0.09 0.04
N ILE A 150 -10.20 -0.59 0.35
CA ILE A 150 -9.18 -0.02 1.25
C ILE A 150 -8.47 1.06 0.44
N ASP A 151 -9.00 2.28 0.50
CA ASP A 151 -8.42 3.43 -0.18
C ASP A 151 -7.81 4.39 0.83
N ALA A 152 -6.50 4.61 0.72
CA ALA A 152 -5.74 5.51 1.58
C ALA A 152 -6.28 6.96 1.57
N ARG A 153 -7.02 7.36 0.53
CA ARG A 153 -7.66 8.68 0.42
C ARG A 153 -8.86 8.83 1.35
N VAL A 154 -9.60 7.74 1.58
CA VAL A 154 -10.70 7.70 2.55
C VAL A 154 -10.14 7.78 3.98
N HIS A 155 -8.99 7.15 4.25
CA HIS A 155 -8.27 7.32 5.52
C HIS A 155 -7.73 8.74 5.71
N GLY A 156 -7.22 9.37 4.65
CA GLY A 156 -6.81 10.78 4.69
C GLY A 156 -7.97 11.75 4.93
N ALA A 157 -9.18 11.38 4.53
CA ALA A 157 -10.37 12.21 4.65
C ALA A 157 -11.06 12.12 6.01
N PHE A 158 -11.05 10.96 6.69
CA PHE A 158 -11.54 10.82 8.06
C PHE A 158 -10.39 11.00 9.05
N GLN A 159 -10.30 12.18 9.66
CA GLN A 159 -9.30 12.49 10.69
C GLN A 159 -9.96 12.49 12.08
N PRO A 160 -9.35 11.88 13.11
CA PRO A 160 -9.77 12.10 14.48
C PRO A 160 -9.80 13.60 14.77
N ARG A 161 -10.86 14.10 15.40
CA ARG A 161 -11.03 15.52 15.70
C ARG A 161 -9.82 16.00 16.49
N ASN A 162 -9.08 16.90 15.84
CA ASN A 162 -7.91 17.60 16.35
C ASN A 162 -7.83 17.64 17.87
N SER A 163 -7.04 16.73 18.43
CA SER A 163 -6.34 16.96 19.69
C SER A 163 -4.85 17.16 19.50
N PHE A 164 -4.25 17.04 18.29
CA PHE A 164 -2.78 17.14 18.16
C PHE A 164 -2.18 17.82 16.91
N LEU A 165 -2.94 18.39 15.95
CA LEU A 165 -2.32 19.25 14.91
C LEU A 165 -1.79 20.60 15.42
N ASN A 166 -1.92 20.88 16.71
CA ASN A 166 -1.33 22.03 17.41
C ASN A 166 -0.21 21.64 18.39
N SER A 167 0.38 20.45 18.26
CA SER A 167 1.64 20.14 18.95
C SER A 167 2.76 20.96 18.31
N SER A 168 3.06 22.12 18.88
CA SER A 168 4.25 22.92 18.52
C SER A 168 5.56 22.17 18.79
N SER A 169 5.51 21.08 19.56
CA SER A 169 6.69 20.33 19.97
C SER A 169 7.16 19.39 18.88
N TRP A 170 8.44 19.49 18.52
CA TRP A 170 9.11 18.56 17.62
C TRP A 170 9.15 17.16 18.24
N LYS A 171 8.96 16.15 17.39
CA LYS A 171 9.23 14.75 17.74
C LYS A 171 10.60 14.33 17.25
N THR A 172 11.27 13.44 17.96
CA THR A 172 12.63 12.99 17.60
C THR A 172 12.60 11.54 17.13
N ILE A 173 13.11 11.31 15.92
CA ILE A 173 13.30 9.97 15.34
C ILE A 173 14.81 9.72 15.21
N LEU A 174 15.28 8.58 15.70
CA LEU A 174 16.66 8.13 15.56
C LEU A 174 16.73 6.97 14.56
N ALA A 175 17.56 7.08 13.54
CA ALA A 175 17.96 5.98 12.68
C ALA A 175 19.18 5.28 13.29
N TRP A 176 19.02 4.07 13.81
CA TRP A 176 20.10 3.36 14.53
C TRP A 176 21.18 2.81 13.60
N ASN A 177 20.78 2.33 12.43
CA ASN A 177 21.62 1.67 11.45
C ASN A 177 21.59 2.41 10.11
N THR A 178 22.52 2.08 9.23
CA THR A 178 22.52 2.55 7.85
C THR A 178 21.68 1.62 6.96
N LEU A 179 21.02 2.22 5.97
CA LEU A 179 20.36 1.49 4.89
C LEU A 179 21.39 1.29 3.78
N LEU A 180 21.88 0.06 3.62
CA LEU A 180 22.82 -0.29 2.55
C LEU A 180 24.10 0.58 2.57
N ASN A 181 24.67 0.78 3.76
CA ASN A 181 25.81 1.68 4.03
C ASN A 181 25.55 3.18 3.81
N ARG A 182 24.29 3.59 3.67
CA ARG A 182 23.88 5.00 3.56
C ARG A 182 23.19 5.46 4.84
N ASP A 183 23.48 6.69 5.23
CA ASP A 183 22.84 7.35 6.37
C ASP A 183 21.37 7.63 6.06
N ILE A 184 20.46 7.03 6.83
CA ILE A 184 19.02 7.15 6.58
C ILE A 184 18.52 8.57 6.85
N ALA A 185 19.05 9.24 7.87
CA ALA A 185 18.66 10.60 8.20
C ALA A 185 18.99 11.57 7.06
N LEU A 186 20.16 11.39 6.41
CA LEU A 186 20.53 12.15 5.24
C LEU A 186 19.65 11.82 4.02
N LEU A 187 19.35 10.55 3.78
CA LEU A 187 18.50 10.14 2.65
C LEU A 187 17.07 10.67 2.75
N ALA A 188 16.51 10.77 3.95
CA ALA A 188 15.16 11.25 4.18
C ALA A 188 15.06 12.75 4.50
N ALA A 189 16.20 13.47 4.58
CA ALA A 189 16.27 14.85 5.08
C ALA A 189 15.44 15.83 4.24
N ASP A 190 15.61 15.84 2.92
CA ASP A 190 15.06 16.88 2.03
C ASP A 190 13.53 16.86 1.96
N HIS A 191 12.92 15.68 2.08
CA HIS A 191 11.47 15.52 1.94
C HIS A 191 10.74 15.47 3.30
N SER A 192 11.45 15.23 4.41
CA SER A 192 10.90 15.38 5.77
C SER A 192 10.45 16.81 6.08
N GLN A 193 11.04 17.82 5.42
CA GLN A 193 10.67 19.23 5.57
C GLN A 193 9.28 19.56 5.02
N ASN A 194 8.79 18.77 4.06
CA ASN A 194 7.45 18.91 3.47
C ASN A 194 6.38 18.13 4.25
N CYS A 195 6.76 17.46 5.33
CA CYS A 195 5.81 16.75 6.18
C CYS A 195 4.91 17.76 6.92
N PRO A 196 3.57 17.54 7.01
CA PRO A 196 2.65 18.46 7.68
C PRO A 196 2.85 18.56 9.19
N VAL A 197 3.70 17.70 9.77
CA VAL A 197 4.05 17.65 11.19
C VAL A 197 5.56 17.68 11.35
N LYS A 198 6.02 18.18 12.51
CA LYS A 198 7.45 18.46 12.74
C LYS A 198 8.15 17.30 13.44
N CYS A 199 9.16 16.73 12.78
CA CYS A 199 10.10 15.78 13.39
C CYS A 199 11.55 16.11 13.07
N HIS A 200 12.44 15.87 14.04
CA HIS A 200 13.86 15.75 13.80
C HIS A 200 14.20 14.30 13.49
N LEU A 201 15.05 14.09 12.49
CA LEU A 201 15.59 12.78 12.15
C LEU A 201 17.11 12.83 12.32
N TYR A 202 17.64 12.00 13.22
CA TYR A 202 19.07 11.92 13.53
C TYR A 202 19.62 10.52 13.27
N SER A 203 20.93 10.46 13.01
CA SER A 203 21.72 9.22 13.00
C SER A 203 22.74 9.16 14.14
N ASP A 204 22.87 10.24 14.92
CA ASP A 204 23.72 10.28 16.11
C ASP A 204 23.05 9.55 17.28
N LYS A 205 23.68 8.45 17.70
CA LYS A 205 23.20 7.56 18.77
C LYS A 205 23.15 8.25 20.13
N SER A 206 23.79 9.40 20.32
CA SER A 206 23.69 10.21 21.54
C SER A 206 22.25 10.68 21.82
N TYR A 207 21.38 10.73 20.81
CA TYR A 207 19.97 11.09 20.93
C TYR A 207 19.06 9.94 21.38
N LEU A 208 19.60 8.75 21.69
CA LEU A 208 18.81 7.56 22.02
C LEU A 208 17.78 7.83 23.14
N ASP A 209 18.18 8.45 24.24
CA ASP A 209 17.30 8.67 25.40
C ASP A 209 16.21 9.74 25.13
N GLN A 210 16.45 10.61 24.13
CA GLN A 210 15.57 11.72 23.75
C GLN A 210 14.62 11.35 22.60
N ALA A 211 14.87 10.23 21.92
CA ALA A 211 14.11 9.83 20.75
C ALA A 211 12.70 9.33 21.12
N ASP A 212 11.67 9.88 20.46
CA ASP A 212 10.30 9.34 20.50
C ASP A 212 10.22 8.01 19.72
N ALA A 213 11.02 7.85 18.66
CA ALA A 213 11.15 6.60 17.93
C ALA A 213 12.60 6.29 17.54
N VAL A 214 12.92 5.01 17.50
CA VAL A 214 14.20 4.48 17.01
C VAL A 214 13.90 3.45 15.93
N THR A 215 14.43 3.67 14.72
CA THR A 215 14.26 2.80 13.56
C THR A 215 15.50 1.91 13.40
N PHE A 216 15.28 0.61 13.20
CA PHE A 216 16.33 -0.40 13.13
C PHE A 216 16.29 -1.11 11.78
N PHE A 217 17.18 -0.72 10.87
CA PHE A 217 17.47 -1.52 9.67
C PHE A 217 18.47 -2.61 10.05
N VAL A 218 17.96 -3.77 10.46
CA VAL A 218 18.75 -4.81 11.12
C VAL A 218 19.53 -5.63 10.10
N HIS A 219 20.83 -5.74 10.29
CA HIS A 219 21.69 -6.69 9.60
C HIS A 219 22.14 -7.83 10.55
N PRO A 220 22.58 -8.99 10.04
CA PRO A 220 23.12 -10.07 10.89
C PRO A 220 24.28 -9.66 11.79
N GLN A 221 25.18 -8.79 11.29
CA GLN A 221 26.31 -8.28 12.06
C GLN A 221 25.91 -7.37 13.24
N ASP A 222 24.64 -6.94 13.33
CA ASP A 222 24.14 -6.13 14.43
C ASP A 222 23.77 -6.97 15.68
N ALA A 223 24.02 -8.28 15.63
CA ALA A 223 23.85 -9.16 16.78
C ALA A 223 24.61 -8.61 18.00
N GLY A 224 23.88 -8.28 19.07
CA GLY A 224 24.47 -7.76 20.31
C GLY A 224 24.86 -6.27 20.31
N THR A 225 24.65 -5.54 19.20
CA THR A 225 24.89 -4.08 19.14
C THR A 225 23.60 -3.27 19.31
N LEU A 226 22.44 -3.94 19.27
CA LEU A 226 21.13 -3.31 19.44
C LEU A 226 20.86 -2.99 20.92
N PRO A 227 20.23 -1.84 21.22
CA PRO A 227 19.83 -1.50 22.58
C PRO A 227 18.92 -2.57 23.19
N THR A 228 19.17 -2.90 24.45
CA THR A 228 18.45 -3.93 25.20
C THR A 228 17.45 -3.37 26.21
N VAL A 229 17.34 -2.04 26.29
CA VAL A 229 16.37 -1.33 27.14
C VAL A 229 15.79 -0.19 26.33
N ARG A 230 14.49 0.06 26.51
CA ARG A 230 13.73 1.14 25.87
C ARG A 230 12.96 1.89 26.96
N HIS A 231 12.88 3.22 26.87
CA HIS A 231 11.94 3.94 27.74
C HIS A 231 10.49 3.67 27.34
N PRO A 232 9.52 3.60 28.28
CA PRO A 232 8.14 3.21 27.99
C PRO A 232 7.45 4.03 26.89
N TRP A 233 7.82 5.30 26.73
CA TRP A 233 7.25 6.19 25.71
C TRP A 233 7.84 6.00 24.30
N GLN A 234 9.05 5.45 24.14
CA GLN A 234 9.67 5.36 22.82
C GLN A 234 8.95 4.35 21.92
N ARG A 235 9.24 4.38 20.62
CA ARG A 235 8.82 3.36 19.67
C ARG A 235 10.04 2.76 19.03
N TYR A 236 10.23 1.45 19.20
CA TYR A 236 11.30 0.74 18.51
C TYR A 236 10.68 0.11 17.26
N VAL A 237 11.09 0.63 16.11
CA VAL A 237 10.52 0.36 14.81
C VAL A 237 11.43 -0.61 14.06
N PHE A 238 10.95 -1.83 13.83
CA PHE A 238 11.63 -2.80 12.98
C PHE A 238 11.54 -2.35 11.53
N PHE A 239 12.66 -2.01 10.90
CA PHE A 239 12.71 -1.48 9.53
C PHE A 239 13.38 -2.49 8.60
N ASN A 240 12.73 -2.88 7.51
CA ASN A 240 13.35 -3.73 6.48
C ASN A 240 12.75 -3.54 5.08
N ILE A 241 13.60 -3.58 4.05
CA ILE A 241 13.25 -3.52 2.63
C ILE A 241 13.36 -4.88 1.94
N GLU A 242 14.23 -5.77 2.43
CA GLU A 242 14.48 -7.08 1.83
C GLU A 242 13.36 -8.05 2.18
N SER A 243 13.12 -9.08 1.36
CA SER A 243 12.18 -10.14 1.73
C SER A 243 12.73 -11.04 2.83
N TYR A 244 11.86 -11.68 3.61
CA TYR A 244 12.31 -12.66 4.61
C TYR A 244 13.13 -13.79 3.98
N ALA A 245 12.74 -14.25 2.79
CA ALA A 245 13.41 -15.37 2.12
C ALA A 245 14.78 -14.99 1.53
N THR A 246 14.98 -13.72 1.15
CA THR A 246 16.26 -13.21 0.60
C THR A 246 17.18 -12.64 1.66
N GLY A 247 16.61 -12.20 2.78
CA GLY A 247 17.36 -11.71 3.93
C GLY A 247 18.25 -12.79 4.52
N GLU A 248 19.45 -12.39 4.93
CA GLU A 248 20.27 -13.22 5.80
C GLU A 248 19.52 -13.50 7.12
N GLN A 249 19.89 -14.56 7.85
CA GLN A 249 19.26 -14.89 9.12
C GLN A 249 19.43 -13.71 10.10
N LEU A 250 18.38 -12.90 10.23
CA LEU A 250 18.37 -11.77 11.14
C LEU A 250 18.63 -12.26 12.57
N PRO A 251 19.41 -11.51 13.36
CA PRO A 251 19.68 -11.89 14.72
C PRO A 251 18.38 -11.90 15.52
N LYS A 252 18.36 -12.66 16.62
CA LYS A 252 17.23 -12.61 17.54
C LYS A 252 17.08 -11.16 18.03
N LEU A 253 15.95 -10.54 17.72
CA LEU A 253 15.68 -9.18 18.15
C LEU A 253 15.22 -9.16 19.60
N PRO A 254 15.65 -8.18 20.40
CA PRO A 254 15.01 -7.91 21.67
C PRO A 254 13.50 -7.70 21.46
N SER A 255 12.68 -8.24 22.36
CA SER A 255 11.21 -8.06 22.38
C SER A 255 10.79 -6.64 22.79
N LEU A 256 11.56 -5.65 22.35
CA LEU A 256 11.37 -4.22 22.62
C LEU A 256 10.74 -3.51 21.42
N HIS A 257 10.84 -4.11 20.23
CA HIS A 257 10.22 -3.62 19.02
C HIS A 257 8.72 -3.73 19.14
N ASN A 258 8.05 -2.60 18.92
CA ASN A 258 6.61 -2.47 19.07
C ASN A 258 5.93 -1.86 17.85
N TRP A 259 6.69 -1.43 16.83
CA TRP A 259 6.20 -1.06 15.50
C TRP A 259 7.05 -1.71 14.40
N SER A 260 6.47 -1.86 13.21
CA SER A 260 7.17 -2.26 11.98
C SER A 260 7.08 -1.21 10.88
N MET A 261 8.13 -1.15 10.05
CA MET A 261 8.21 -0.38 8.84
C MET A 261 8.79 -1.27 7.74
N THR A 262 7.93 -1.94 6.96
CA THR A 262 8.36 -2.87 5.91
C THR A 262 7.48 -2.74 4.66
N TYR A 263 7.86 -3.47 3.60
CA TYR A 263 7.08 -3.55 2.37
C TYR A 263 5.74 -4.29 2.54
N GLN A 264 5.46 -4.92 3.70
CA GLN A 264 4.18 -5.60 3.91
C GLN A 264 3.07 -4.60 4.22
N ARG A 265 1.88 -4.82 3.67
CA ARG A 265 0.74 -3.91 3.84
C ARG A 265 0.20 -3.85 5.27
N ASP A 266 0.46 -4.88 6.08
CA ASP A 266 0.10 -4.96 7.50
C ASP A 266 1.19 -4.44 8.45
N SER A 267 2.22 -3.75 7.93
CA SER A 267 3.19 -3.05 8.78
C SER A 267 2.56 -1.79 9.39
N ASP A 268 2.97 -1.41 10.61
CA ASP A 268 2.48 -0.20 11.27
C ASP A 268 2.74 1.06 10.42
N VAL A 269 3.96 1.14 9.86
CA VAL A 269 4.36 2.15 8.87
C VAL A 269 4.53 1.46 7.53
N ARG A 270 3.61 1.73 6.59
CA ARG A 270 3.74 1.26 5.21
C ARG A 270 5.00 1.86 4.58
N LEU A 271 5.86 1.00 4.03
CA LEU A 271 7.05 1.40 3.29
C LEU A 271 6.90 1.02 1.81
N ASP A 272 6.70 2.01 0.95
CA ASP A 272 6.60 1.86 -0.50
C ASP A 272 7.97 2.09 -1.17
N TYR A 273 9.05 1.59 -0.57
CA TYR A 273 10.44 1.92 -0.90
C TYR A 273 10.78 1.82 -2.40
N TYR A 274 10.20 0.82 -3.07
CA TYR A 274 10.52 0.47 -4.44
C TYR A 274 9.70 1.24 -5.49
N GLY A 275 8.61 1.90 -5.09
CA GLY A 275 7.79 2.70 -5.98
C GLY A 275 6.31 2.77 -5.58
N GLN A 276 5.63 3.75 -6.16
CA GLN A 276 4.21 4.03 -6.00
C GLN A 276 3.55 4.20 -7.36
N LEU A 277 2.26 3.87 -7.41
CA LEU A 277 1.39 4.18 -8.53
C LEU A 277 0.46 5.31 -8.11
N LEU A 278 0.71 6.48 -8.67
CA LEU A 278 0.00 7.70 -8.35
C LEU A 278 -1.07 7.94 -9.39
N ARG A 279 -2.25 8.40 -8.94
CA ARG A 279 -3.27 8.86 -9.88
C ARG A 279 -2.79 10.11 -10.60
N HIS A 280 -3.08 10.17 -11.89
CA HIS A 280 -2.65 11.24 -12.76
C HIS A 280 -3.59 11.34 -13.96
N THR A 281 -3.89 12.55 -14.40
CA THR A 281 -4.62 12.75 -15.65
C THR A 281 -3.63 12.99 -16.76
N GLN A 282 -3.56 12.06 -17.71
CA GLN A 282 -2.61 12.12 -18.82
C GLN A 282 -2.85 13.34 -19.72
N SER A 283 -1.80 14.09 -20.03
CA SER A 283 -1.83 15.17 -21.03
C SER A 283 -1.79 14.63 -22.47
N ALA A 284 -2.18 15.44 -23.46
CA ALA A 284 -2.09 15.05 -24.86
C ALA A 284 -0.64 14.76 -25.30
N GLU A 285 0.32 15.52 -24.76
CA GLU A 285 1.74 15.34 -25.00
C GLU A 285 2.25 14.03 -24.39
N GLU A 286 1.81 13.69 -23.18
CA GLU A 286 2.16 12.43 -22.52
C GLU A 286 1.57 11.23 -23.26
N ALA A 287 0.31 11.32 -23.72
CA ALA A 287 -0.32 10.29 -24.53
C ALA A 287 0.46 10.02 -25.81
N LYS A 288 0.86 11.10 -26.51
CA LYS A 288 1.69 11.02 -27.71
C LYS A 288 3.08 10.45 -27.41
N PHE A 289 3.69 10.84 -26.30
CA PHE A 289 4.98 10.31 -25.86
C PHE A 289 4.92 8.80 -25.60
N VAL A 290 3.88 8.33 -24.89
CA VAL A 290 3.69 6.90 -24.58
C VAL A 290 3.52 6.09 -25.86
N ASP A 291 2.60 6.47 -26.74
CA ASP A 291 2.33 5.75 -27.99
C ASP A 291 3.59 5.69 -28.89
N GLN A 292 4.25 6.83 -29.11
CA GLN A 292 5.43 6.90 -29.95
C GLN A 292 6.61 6.10 -29.39
N THR A 293 6.83 6.16 -28.07
CA THR A 293 7.92 5.44 -27.41
C THR A 293 7.67 3.94 -27.42
N ALA A 294 6.43 3.52 -27.14
CA ALA A 294 6.05 2.11 -27.16
C ALA A 294 6.21 1.50 -28.57
N ARG A 295 5.79 2.22 -29.62
CA ARG A 295 5.90 1.77 -31.03
C ARG A 295 7.34 1.69 -31.54
N LYS A 296 8.26 2.50 -31.01
CA LYS A 296 9.68 2.52 -31.40
C LYS A 296 10.50 1.35 -30.85
N LYS A 297 9.98 0.61 -29.87
CA LYS A 297 10.68 -0.54 -29.27
C LYS A 297 10.86 -1.65 -30.30
N THR A 298 12.09 -2.11 -30.47
CA THR A 298 12.46 -3.12 -31.49
C THR A 298 12.92 -4.43 -30.88
N LYS A 299 13.50 -4.40 -29.68
CA LYS A 299 14.03 -5.58 -29.00
C LYS A 299 12.95 -6.31 -28.20
N MET A 300 13.13 -7.62 -28.01
CA MET A 300 12.13 -8.47 -27.37
C MET A 300 12.17 -8.34 -25.85
N ILE A 301 13.16 -8.95 -25.20
CA ILE A 301 13.20 -9.08 -23.73
C ILE A 301 14.57 -8.66 -23.19
N ALA A 302 14.57 -7.78 -22.18
CA ALA A 302 15.74 -7.49 -21.37
C ALA A 302 15.62 -8.14 -19.99
N TRP A 303 16.77 -8.58 -19.43
CA TRP A 303 16.86 -9.07 -18.07
C TRP A 303 18.13 -8.59 -17.38
N LEU A 304 18.01 -7.68 -16.41
CA LEU A 304 19.12 -7.24 -15.57
C LEU A 304 19.14 -8.07 -14.29
N VAL A 305 20.24 -8.81 -14.09
CA VAL A 305 20.34 -9.83 -13.04
C VAL A 305 21.75 -9.87 -12.44
N SER A 306 21.80 -9.81 -11.10
CA SER A 306 23.05 -9.90 -10.32
C SER A 306 22.98 -10.92 -9.17
N ASN A 307 21.78 -11.26 -8.69
CA ASN A 307 21.56 -12.39 -7.79
C ASN A 307 21.19 -13.63 -8.61
N CYS A 308 22.12 -14.59 -8.69
CA CYS A 308 22.10 -15.72 -9.62
C CYS A 308 21.54 -17.00 -9.02
N HIS A 309 21.42 -17.08 -7.70
CA HIS A 309 20.85 -18.23 -7.00
C HIS A 309 19.83 -17.77 -5.93
N PRO A 310 18.82 -16.98 -6.32
CA PRO A 310 17.86 -16.46 -5.38
C PRO A 310 16.87 -17.55 -4.91
N PRO A 311 16.23 -17.38 -3.74
CA PRO A 311 15.21 -18.30 -3.23
C PRO A 311 14.06 -18.62 -4.19
N SER A 312 13.68 -17.68 -5.07
CA SER A 312 12.66 -17.88 -6.10
C SER A 312 13.06 -18.90 -7.17
N GLN A 313 14.37 -19.14 -7.35
CA GLN A 313 14.95 -19.94 -8.43
C GLN A 313 14.58 -19.45 -9.83
N ARG A 314 14.37 -18.13 -9.97
CA ARG A 314 13.93 -17.46 -11.20
C ARG A 314 14.81 -17.77 -12.41
N GLU A 315 16.11 -17.98 -12.21
CA GLU A 315 17.09 -18.32 -13.25
C GLU A 315 16.71 -19.60 -13.99
N LYS A 316 16.15 -20.58 -13.28
CA LYS A 316 15.71 -21.84 -13.89
C LYS A 316 14.50 -21.65 -14.80
N TYR A 317 13.61 -20.70 -14.48
CA TYR A 317 12.51 -20.37 -15.37
C TYR A 317 12.99 -19.62 -16.61
N VAL A 318 13.86 -18.62 -16.44
CA VAL A 318 14.44 -17.88 -17.56
C VAL A 318 15.20 -18.81 -18.50
N HIS A 319 15.97 -19.77 -17.98
CA HIS A 319 16.66 -20.75 -18.82
C HIS A 319 15.70 -21.57 -19.72
N LYS A 320 14.53 -21.95 -19.21
CA LYS A 320 13.48 -22.63 -20.01
C LYS A 320 12.92 -21.70 -21.07
N LEU A 321 12.62 -20.45 -20.70
CA LEU A 321 12.06 -19.45 -21.61
C LEU A 321 13.02 -19.10 -22.74
N HIS A 322 14.31 -19.00 -22.44
CA HIS A 322 15.38 -18.71 -23.40
C HIS A 322 15.48 -19.74 -24.54
N GLN A 323 14.92 -20.94 -24.37
CA GLN A 323 14.87 -21.96 -25.45
C GLN A 323 13.86 -21.59 -26.55
N PHE A 324 12.92 -20.69 -26.29
CA PHE A 324 11.81 -20.37 -27.18
C PHE A 324 11.79 -18.91 -27.63
N ILE A 325 12.51 -18.02 -26.94
CA ILE A 325 12.56 -16.59 -27.25
C ILE A 325 13.92 -16.01 -26.84
N SER A 326 14.43 -15.04 -27.62
CA SER A 326 15.69 -14.36 -27.32
C SER A 326 15.53 -13.46 -26.09
N ILE A 327 16.48 -13.58 -25.15
CA ILE A 327 16.52 -12.78 -23.92
C ILE A 327 17.91 -12.16 -23.80
N ASP A 328 17.98 -10.84 -23.83
CA ASP A 328 19.24 -10.13 -23.64
C ASP A 328 19.50 -9.99 -22.13
N GLN A 329 20.46 -10.75 -21.62
CA GLN A 329 20.83 -10.79 -20.22
C GLN A 329 21.97 -9.81 -19.90
N PHE A 330 21.83 -9.06 -18.82
CA PHE A 330 22.80 -8.07 -18.34
C PHE A 330 23.07 -8.25 -16.85
N GLY A 331 24.21 -7.75 -16.37
CA GLY A 331 24.55 -7.70 -14.94
C GLY A 331 25.64 -8.69 -14.53
N GLY A 332 25.58 -9.18 -13.29
CA GLY A 332 26.66 -9.93 -12.64
C GLY A 332 26.61 -11.45 -12.80
N CYS A 333 25.52 -12.00 -13.35
CA CYS A 333 25.37 -13.45 -13.48
C CYS A 333 26.07 -14.05 -14.71
N PRO A 334 26.39 -15.36 -14.68
CA PRO A 334 26.96 -16.05 -15.84
C PRO A 334 26.09 -15.89 -17.09
N GLY A 335 26.73 -15.64 -18.24
CA GLY A 335 26.06 -15.42 -19.52
C GLY A 335 25.55 -13.99 -19.73
N SER A 336 25.67 -13.09 -18.75
CA SER A 336 25.33 -11.69 -18.91
C SER A 336 26.31 -10.97 -19.84
N ALA A 337 25.80 -10.21 -20.79
CA ALA A 337 26.57 -9.22 -21.52
C ALA A 337 27.08 -8.13 -20.56
N LYS A 338 28.29 -7.63 -20.81
CA LYS A 338 28.78 -6.43 -20.12
C LYS A 338 27.87 -5.26 -20.45
N ILE A 339 27.50 -4.49 -19.43
CA ILE A 339 26.73 -3.26 -19.63
C ILE A 339 27.61 -2.29 -20.46
N PRO A 340 27.09 -1.66 -21.53
CA PRO A 340 27.91 -0.89 -22.51
C PRO A 340 28.70 0.28 -21.92
N TYR A 341 28.28 0.80 -20.77
CA TYR A 341 29.04 1.77 -20.00
C TYR A 341 29.50 1.10 -18.72
N SER A 342 30.72 1.41 -18.27
CA SER A 342 31.07 1.17 -16.87
C SER A 342 30.00 1.90 -16.05
N CYS A 343 29.00 1.18 -15.52
CA CYS A 343 28.13 1.69 -14.47
C CYS A 343 28.97 1.57 -13.21
N PRO A 344 29.72 2.60 -12.77
CA PRO A 344 30.32 2.54 -11.46
C PRO A 344 29.19 2.31 -10.46
N ARG A 345 29.45 1.50 -9.43
CA ARG A 345 28.61 1.59 -8.24
C ARG A 345 28.68 3.04 -7.79
N ASN A 346 27.58 3.78 -7.87
CA ASN A 346 27.53 5.05 -7.17
C ASN A 346 27.29 4.71 -5.69
N PRO A 347 28.17 5.13 -4.77
CA PRO A 347 27.94 4.94 -3.33
C PRO A 347 26.61 5.52 -2.84
N LYS A 348 26.02 6.47 -3.59
CA LYS A 348 24.78 7.17 -3.25
C LYS A 348 23.49 6.38 -3.60
N TYR A 349 23.50 5.40 -4.49
CA TYR A 349 22.28 4.69 -4.96
C TYR A 349 22.41 3.16 -4.84
N TYR A 350 21.32 2.45 -4.49
CA TYR A 350 21.33 0.98 -4.50
C TYR A 350 21.17 0.49 -5.94
N GLY A 351 22.19 -0.21 -6.44
CA GLY A 351 22.24 -0.68 -7.82
C GLY A 351 23.44 -0.14 -8.58
N TYR A 352 23.69 -0.72 -9.75
CA TYR A 352 24.59 -0.09 -10.71
C TYR A 352 23.97 1.25 -11.10
N TRP A 353 24.76 2.32 -11.22
CA TRP A 353 24.29 3.65 -11.63
C TRP A 353 23.88 3.65 -13.11
N CYS A 354 22.80 2.91 -13.39
CA CYS A 354 22.25 2.72 -14.72
C CYS A 354 20.82 3.31 -14.82
N ASP A 355 20.34 4.02 -13.79
CA ASP A 355 19.03 4.70 -13.79
C ASP A 355 18.91 5.75 -14.90
N SER A 356 20.05 6.23 -15.39
CA SER A 356 20.17 7.14 -16.54
C SER A 356 20.51 6.44 -17.86
N ILE A 357 20.51 5.10 -17.96
CA ILE A 357 21.02 4.41 -19.16
C ILE A 357 19.86 3.91 -20.06
N PRO A 358 19.68 4.53 -21.25
CA PRO A 358 18.63 4.21 -22.22
C PRO A 358 18.68 2.80 -22.81
N PHE A 359 19.66 1.95 -22.48
CA PHE A 359 19.84 0.70 -23.24
C PHE A 359 18.63 -0.24 -23.14
N THR A 360 17.81 -0.13 -22.09
CA THR A 360 16.58 -0.92 -21.96
C THR A 360 15.34 -0.27 -22.61
N THR A 361 15.40 1.00 -23.03
CA THR A 361 14.22 1.69 -23.59
C THR A 361 13.78 1.11 -24.93
N ASP A 362 14.66 0.37 -25.63
CA ASP A 362 14.37 -0.26 -26.91
C ASP A 362 13.67 -1.63 -26.78
N TYR A 363 13.51 -2.16 -25.57
CA TYR A 363 12.86 -3.45 -25.35
C TYR A 363 11.36 -3.29 -25.13
N ARG A 364 10.60 -4.25 -25.63
CA ARG A 364 9.16 -4.37 -25.39
C ARG A 364 8.85 -4.94 -24.01
N PHE A 365 9.60 -5.95 -23.60
CA PHE A 365 9.37 -6.68 -22.35
C PHE A 365 10.58 -6.65 -21.43
N TYR A 366 10.30 -6.73 -20.13
CA TYR A 366 11.33 -6.80 -19.11
C TYR A 366 11.06 -7.93 -18.13
N ILE A 367 12.05 -8.77 -17.83
CA ILE A 367 11.91 -9.81 -16.81
C ILE A 367 12.00 -9.16 -15.43
N ALA A 368 10.84 -8.94 -14.81
CA ALA A 368 10.68 -8.37 -13.48
C ALA A 368 10.55 -9.45 -12.40
N PHE A 369 11.28 -10.56 -12.54
CA PHE A 369 11.21 -11.68 -11.60
C PHE A 369 11.90 -11.34 -10.28
N GLU A 370 11.18 -11.49 -9.18
CA GLU A 370 11.71 -11.20 -7.86
C GLU A 370 12.67 -12.25 -7.33
N ASN A 371 13.55 -11.81 -6.42
CA ASN A 371 14.49 -12.70 -5.74
C ASN A 371 13.75 -13.70 -4.81
N ALA A 372 12.57 -13.35 -4.32
CA ALA A 372 11.68 -14.28 -3.64
C ALA A 372 10.24 -14.03 -4.05
N VAL A 373 9.44 -15.10 -4.03
CA VAL A 373 7.99 -15.03 -4.27
C VAL A 373 7.32 -14.98 -2.90
N CYS A 374 6.92 -13.79 -2.49
CA CYS A 374 6.46 -13.46 -1.14
C CYS A 374 5.29 -12.49 -1.23
N ARG A 375 4.34 -12.57 -0.30
CA ARG A 375 3.20 -11.65 -0.23
C ARG A 375 3.70 -10.21 -0.17
N ASP A 376 3.12 -9.34 -0.99
CA ASP A 376 3.42 -7.90 -1.09
C ASP A 376 4.85 -7.52 -1.55
N TYR A 377 5.72 -8.49 -1.86
CA TYR A 377 7.12 -8.21 -2.23
C TYR A 377 7.25 -7.89 -3.72
N VAL A 378 6.96 -6.64 -4.08
CA VAL A 378 7.14 -6.08 -5.43
C VAL A 378 8.17 -4.96 -5.38
N THR A 379 9.22 -5.08 -6.18
CA THR A 379 10.43 -4.26 -6.05
C THR A 379 10.68 -3.34 -7.25
N GLU A 380 11.85 -2.68 -7.28
CA GLU A 380 12.27 -1.74 -8.31
C GLU A 380 12.15 -2.34 -9.71
N LYS A 381 12.32 -3.67 -9.84
CA LYS A 381 12.24 -4.39 -11.12
C LYS A 381 10.92 -4.17 -11.83
N PHE A 382 9.83 -4.10 -11.07
CA PHE A 382 8.49 -3.88 -11.60
C PHE A 382 8.27 -2.41 -11.96
N PHE A 383 8.52 -1.50 -11.01
CA PHE A 383 8.26 -0.07 -11.20
C PHE A 383 9.16 0.55 -12.27
N GLN A 384 10.45 0.18 -12.33
CA GLN A 384 11.35 0.62 -13.39
C GLN A 384 10.92 0.12 -14.77
N ALA A 385 10.34 -1.08 -14.87
CA ALA A 385 9.83 -1.59 -16.14
C ALA A 385 8.65 -0.75 -16.63
N LEU A 386 7.68 -0.49 -15.74
CA LEU A 386 6.55 0.38 -16.05
C LEU A 386 7.00 1.77 -16.43
N ASP A 387 7.92 2.37 -15.66
CA ASP A 387 8.46 3.70 -15.89
C ASP A 387 9.07 3.85 -17.29
N ARG A 388 9.85 2.85 -17.72
CA ARG A 388 10.51 2.80 -19.05
C ARG A 388 9.61 2.34 -20.18
N LEU A 389 8.30 2.28 -19.94
CA LEU A 389 7.28 1.82 -20.90
C LEU A 389 7.60 0.43 -21.47
N MET A 390 8.15 -0.46 -20.64
CA MET A 390 8.25 -1.89 -20.95
C MET A 390 7.09 -2.62 -20.27
N VAL A 391 6.66 -3.73 -20.86
CA VAL A 391 5.69 -4.62 -20.22
C VAL A 391 6.45 -5.58 -19.29
N PRO A 392 6.31 -5.46 -17.95
CA PRO A 392 6.96 -6.37 -17.02
C PRO A 392 6.39 -7.79 -17.13
N ILE A 393 7.30 -8.76 -17.16
CA ILE A 393 7.01 -10.19 -17.02
C ILE A 393 7.32 -10.59 -15.58
N VAL A 394 6.32 -11.05 -14.84
CA VAL A 394 6.39 -11.39 -13.42
C VAL A 394 6.18 -12.90 -13.21
N LEU A 395 6.58 -13.44 -12.06
CA LEU A 395 6.45 -14.88 -11.81
C LEU A 395 5.01 -15.30 -11.48
N ARG A 396 4.35 -14.60 -10.55
CA ARG A 396 3.08 -15.04 -9.95
C ARG A 396 2.04 -13.92 -9.98
N LYS A 397 0.89 -14.14 -10.62
CA LYS A 397 -0.16 -13.11 -10.76
C LYS A 397 -0.69 -12.61 -9.41
N ALA A 398 -0.87 -13.52 -8.45
CA ALA A 398 -1.48 -13.21 -7.16
C ALA A 398 -0.75 -12.11 -6.37
N ASP A 399 0.57 -11.95 -6.56
CA ASP A 399 1.37 -10.95 -5.85
C ASP A 399 1.14 -9.51 -6.34
N TYR A 400 0.51 -9.34 -7.51
CA TYR A 400 0.35 -8.05 -8.17
C TYR A 400 -1.11 -7.57 -8.23
N LEU A 401 -2.09 -8.40 -7.83
CA LEU A 401 -3.52 -8.09 -7.96
C LEU A 401 -3.92 -6.79 -7.24
N ASP A 402 -3.34 -6.52 -6.08
CA ASP A 402 -3.64 -5.34 -5.27
C ASP A 402 -2.61 -4.20 -5.42
N ILE A 403 -1.59 -4.40 -6.25
CA ILE A 403 -0.45 -3.47 -6.39
C ILE A 403 -0.40 -2.86 -7.77
N ALA A 404 -0.67 -3.65 -8.82
CA ALA A 404 -0.50 -3.25 -10.21
C ALA A 404 -1.86 -2.95 -10.87
N PRO A 405 -1.91 -2.01 -11.83
CA PRO A 405 -3.12 -1.80 -12.63
C PRO A 405 -3.41 -3.07 -13.44
N PRO A 406 -4.70 -3.40 -13.67
CA PRO A 406 -5.05 -4.52 -14.52
C PRO A 406 -4.44 -4.33 -15.91
N ASN A 407 -4.06 -5.43 -16.55
CA ASN A 407 -3.45 -5.44 -17.88
C ASN A 407 -2.16 -4.61 -18.02
N SER A 408 -1.41 -4.35 -16.95
CA SER A 408 -0.12 -3.64 -17.03
C SER A 408 1.11 -4.56 -17.03
N TYR A 409 0.91 -5.88 -16.90
CA TYR A 409 1.98 -6.86 -16.75
C TYR A 409 1.56 -8.24 -17.24
N ILE A 410 2.54 -9.13 -17.47
CA ILE A 410 2.34 -10.52 -17.91
C ILE A 410 2.85 -11.45 -16.82
N ALA A 411 1.98 -12.31 -16.28
CA ALA A 411 2.37 -13.26 -15.23
C ALA A 411 2.66 -14.65 -15.83
N ALA A 412 3.85 -15.17 -15.56
CA ALA A 412 4.33 -16.44 -16.08
C ALA A 412 3.50 -17.65 -15.61
N ASP A 413 2.98 -17.62 -14.39
CA ASP A 413 2.13 -18.67 -13.82
C ASP A 413 0.73 -18.80 -14.46
N GLN A 414 0.36 -17.88 -15.36
CA GLN A 414 -0.89 -17.94 -16.12
C GLN A 414 -0.77 -18.79 -17.39
N PHE A 415 0.44 -19.18 -17.80
CA PHE A 415 0.69 -19.98 -18.99
C PHE A 415 0.96 -21.43 -18.62
N ALA A 416 0.55 -22.38 -19.46
CA ALA A 416 0.80 -23.80 -19.16
C ALA A 416 2.29 -24.15 -19.31
N SER A 417 3.05 -23.37 -20.08
CA SER A 417 4.49 -23.55 -20.24
C SER A 417 5.25 -22.28 -20.63
N ALA A 418 6.57 -22.31 -20.47
CA ALA A 418 7.45 -21.25 -20.97
C ALA A 418 7.36 -21.05 -22.50
N LYS A 419 7.01 -22.12 -23.25
CA LYS A 419 6.77 -22.04 -24.69
C LYS A 419 5.50 -21.26 -25.01
N GLU A 420 4.44 -21.45 -24.24
CA GLU A 420 3.19 -20.67 -24.42
C GLU A 420 3.39 -19.20 -24.07
N LEU A 421 4.12 -18.91 -22.99
CA LEU A 421 4.53 -17.54 -22.68
C LEU A 421 5.33 -16.93 -23.85
N ALA A 422 6.34 -17.64 -24.38
CA ALA A 422 7.10 -17.16 -25.53
C ALA A 422 6.22 -16.90 -26.77
N ASN A 423 5.29 -17.80 -27.08
CA ASN A 423 4.34 -17.63 -28.19
C ASN A 423 3.47 -16.38 -27.98
N TYR A 424 3.01 -16.14 -26.76
CA TYR A 424 2.22 -14.94 -26.44
C TYR A 424 3.03 -13.65 -26.58
N LEU A 425 4.29 -13.65 -26.15
CA LEU A 425 5.19 -12.50 -26.33
C LEU A 425 5.48 -12.23 -27.81
N HIS A 426 5.65 -13.27 -28.64
CA HIS A 426 5.75 -13.13 -30.09
C HIS A 426 4.46 -12.61 -30.73
N TYR A 427 3.29 -13.08 -30.27
CA TYR A 427 2.00 -12.55 -30.70
C TYR A 427 1.91 -11.04 -30.43
N LEU A 428 2.22 -10.58 -29.21
CA LEU A 428 2.20 -9.16 -28.88
C LEU A 428 3.22 -8.36 -29.70
N ALA A 429 4.43 -8.88 -29.90
CA ALA A 429 5.44 -8.21 -30.71
C ALA A 429 5.02 -8.02 -32.19
N ASN A 430 4.18 -8.92 -32.71
CA ASN A 430 3.64 -8.87 -34.07
C ASN A 430 2.28 -8.16 -34.18
N ASN A 431 1.62 -7.85 -33.05
CA ASN A 431 0.31 -7.20 -32.99
C ASN A 431 0.40 -5.93 -32.14
N ILE A 432 0.80 -4.83 -32.78
CA ILE A 432 1.13 -3.59 -32.08
C ILE A 432 -0.05 -3.04 -31.26
N ASP A 433 -1.29 -3.16 -31.74
CA ASP A 433 -2.45 -2.64 -31.03
C ASP A 433 -2.73 -3.43 -29.74
N GLU A 434 -2.51 -4.74 -29.74
CA GLU A 434 -2.61 -5.57 -28.52
C GLU A 434 -1.48 -5.28 -27.53
N TYR A 435 -0.27 -5.04 -28.03
CA TYR A 435 0.84 -4.60 -27.20
C TYR A 435 0.58 -3.24 -26.55
N LEU A 436 -0.03 -2.29 -27.27
CA LEU A 436 -0.28 -0.95 -26.75
C LEU A 436 -1.32 -0.90 -25.64
N LYS A 437 -2.26 -1.86 -25.58
CA LYS A 437 -3.22 -1.98 -24.47
C LYS A 437 -2.55 -2.11 -23.10
N TYR A 438 -1.32 -2.65 -23.05
CA TYR A 438 -0.57 -2.76 -21.80
C TYR A 438 -0.15 -1.40 -21.20
N PHE A 439 -0.30 -0.30 -21.94
CA PHE A 439 -0.01 1.05 -21.47
C PHE A 439 -1.27 1.88 -21.20
N ASP A 440 -2.47 1.31 -21.33
CA ASP A 440 -3.73 2.04 -21.09
C ASP A 440 -3.81 2.59 -19.66
N TYR A 441 -3.19 1.92 -18.69
CA TYR A 441 -3.11 2.40 -17.30
C TYR A 441 -2.48 3.80 -17.20
N ARG A 442 -1.61 4.20 -18.15
CA ARG A 442 -0.97 5.53 -18.16
C ARG A 442 -1.94 6.69 -18.37
N LYS A 443 -3.18 6.42 -18.81
CA LYS A 443 -4.25 7.43 -18.91
C LYS A 443 -4.63 8.00 -17.53
N THR A 444 -4.56 7.17 -16.49
CA THR A 444 -5.03 7.49 -15.14
C THR A 444 -3.96 7.31 -14.06
N ILE A 445 -2.79 6.77 -14.41
CA ILE A 445 -1.73 6.41 -13.46
C ILE A 445 -0.36 6.89 -13.94
N LYS A 446 0.36 7.54 -13.03
CA LYS A 446 1.78 7.85 -13.12
C LYS A 446 2.56 6.91 -12.21
N VAL A 447 3.71 6.46 -12.69
CA VAL A 447 4.65 5.65 -11.90
C VAL A 447 5.62 6.62 -11.22
N ALA A 448 5.83 6.47 -9.91
CA ALA A 448 6.84 7.19 -9.16
C ALA A 448 7.77 6.17 -8.49
N TRP A 449 9.07 6.28 -8.70
CA TRP A 449 10.04 5.36 -8.12
C TRP A 449 11.35 6.11 -7.83
N HIS A 450 11.42 6.73 -6.66
CA HIS A 450 12.62 7.39 -6.17
C HIS A 450 12.86 6.98 -4.72
N GLU A 451 13.88 6.17 -4.47
CA GLU A 451 14.14 5.57 -3.15
C GLU A 451 14.17 6.62 -2.03
N GLU A 452 14.78 7.79 -2.29
CA GLU A 452 14.89 8.90 -1.33
C GLU A 452 13.51 9.49 -0.99
N GLU A 453 12.67 9.73 -2.01
CA GLU A 453 11.30 10.24 -1.84
C GLU A 453 10.42 9.23 -1.08
N MET A 454 10.48 7.95 -1.48
CA MET A 454 9.69 6.88 -0.88
C MET A 454 10.07 6.63 0.59
N LEU A 455 11.36 6.74 0.90
CA LEU A 455 11.86 6.64 2.26
C LEU A 455 11.38 7.82 3.10
N ALA A 456 11.48 9.04 2.58
CA ALA A 456 11.01 10.22 3.29
C ALA A 456 9.51 10.21 3.56
N ASP A 457 8.69 9.72 2.62
CA ASP A 457 7.25 9.51 2.82
C ASP A 457 6.97 8.54 3.97
N ALA A 458 7.72 7.44 4.06
CA ALA A 458 7.61 6.50 5.19
C ALA A 458 7.99 7.15 6.52
N TYR A 459 9.06 7.94 6.57
CA TYR A 459 9.45 8.69 7.77
C TYR A 459 8.45 9.79 8.14
N CYS A 460 7.81 10.44 7.17
CA CYS A 460 6.73 11.38 7.43
C CYS A 460 5.48 10.69 7.99
N ARG A 461 5.13 9.50 7.49
CA ARG A 461 4.06 8.66 8.08
C ARG A 461 4.37 8.28 9.52
N LEU A 462 5.59 7.81 9.79
CA LEU A 462 6.06 7.54 11.16
C LEU A 462 5.96 8.79 12.05
N CYS A 463 6.39 9.95 11.54
CA CYS A 463 6.31 11.22 12.25
C CYS A 463 4.86 11.55 12.65
N ARG A 464 3.91 11.45 11.72
CA ARG A 464 2.48 11.66 12.01
C ARG A 464 1.97 10.73 13.11
N MET A 465 2.31 9.45 13.03
CA MET A 465 1.88 8.46 14.02
C MET A 465 2.40 8.75 15.43
N LEU A 466 3.60 9.33 15.56
CA LEU A 466 4.16 9.77 16.84
C LEU A 466 3.42 10.98 17.42
N HIS A 467 2.98 11.92 16.57
CA HIS A 467 2.14 13.06 16.99
C HIS A 467 0.72 12.63 17.38
N GLU A 468 0.20 11.56 16.78
CA GLU A 468 -1.09 10.97 17.11
C GLU A 468 -1.08 10.18 18.44
N ASN A 469 0.08 10.02 19.09
CA ASN A 469 0.27 9.24 20.33
C ASN A 469 -0.34 7.83 20.26
N ARG A 470 -0.31 7.18 19.09
CA ARG A 470 -0.88 5.83 18.93
C ARG A 470 -0.27 4.86 19.94
N THR A 471 -1.13 4.21 20.71
CA THR A 471 -0.75 3.14 21.63
C THR A 471 -0.43 1.88 20.83
N SER A 472 0.71 1.25 21.08
CA SER A 472 1.00 -0.11 20.61
C SER A 472 0.65 -1.13 21.69
N GLY A 473 0.46 -2.38 21.26
CA GLY A 473 0.45 -3.53 22.16
C GLY A 473 1.82 -3.77 22.80
N GLU A 474 1.92 -4.82 23.63
CA GLU A 474 3.18 -5.23 24.24
C GLU A 474 4.25 -5.56 23.16
N GLY A 475 5.52 -5.27 23.46
CA GLY A 475 6.63 -5.52 22.54
C GLY A 475 6.75 -7.02 22.21
N SER A 476 7.05 -7.33 20.95
CA SER A 476 7.19 -8.71 20.47
C SER A 476 8.42 -8.87 19.57
N ASP A 477 8.88 -10.11 19.34
CA ASP A 477 9.92 -10.35 18.34
C ASP A 477 9.31 -10.19 16.93
N MET A 478 9.40 -8.97 16.40
CA MET A 478 8.81 -8.58 15.12
C MET A 478 9.34 -9.41 13.95
N ARG A 479 10.53 -10.02 14.05
CA ARG A 479 11.07 -10.97 13.06
C ARG A 479 10.18 -12.20 12.91
N ILE A 480 9.59 -12.70 14.00
CA ILE A 480 8.70 -13.87 13.98
C ILE A 480 7.38 -13.51 13.28
N GLY A 481 6.81 -12.35 13.61
CA GLY A 481 5.60 -11.85 12.96
C GLY A 481 5.83 -11.63 11.46
N TRP A 482 6.93 -10.94 11.14
CA TRP A 482 7.36 -10.68 9.78
C TRP A 482 7.52 -11.98 8.97
N GLN A 483 8.23 -12.99 9.50
CA GLN A 483 8.37 -14.30 8.87
C GLN A 483 7.02 -14.99 8.63
N LYS A 484 6.15 -15.05 9.64
CA LYS A 484 4.84 -15.72 9.54
C LYS A 484 3.93 -15.03 8.53
N ASN A 485 3.96 -13.70 8.47
CA ASN A 485 3.05 -12.91 7.64
C ASN A 485 3.51 -12.82 6.18
N THR A 486 4.80 -13.03 5.89
CA THR A 486 5.33 -12.89 4.53
C THR A 486 4.80 -13.95 3.53
N ALA A 487 4.41 -15.14 4.00
CA ALA A 487 3.90 -16.24 3.17
C ALA A 487 4.73 -16.50 1.87
N CYS A 488 6.06 -16.62 2.02
CA CYS A 488 6.95 -16.88 0.89
C CYS A 488 6.83 -18.31 0.35
N VAL A 489 7.02 -18.48 -0.96
CA VAL A 489 7.03 -19.77 -1.66
C VAL A 489 8.43 -20.03 -2.25
N PRO A 490 9.29 -20.78 -1.54
CA PRO A 490 10.63 -21.12 -2.02
C PRO A 490 10.56 -21.93 -3.31
N GLY A 491 11.46 -21.66 -4.25
CA GLY A 491 11.59 -22.44 -5.49
C GLY A 491 10.42 -22.32 -6.46
N PHE A 492 9.48 -21.38 -6.25
CA PHE A 492 8.26 -21.24 -7.05
C PHE A 492 8.49 -21.29 -8.57
N ALA A 493 9.56 -20.67 -9.08
CA ALA A 493 9.83 -20.62 -10.52
C ALA A 493 10.16 -22.02 -11.13
N ASN A 494 10.55 -22.99 -10.31
CA ASN A 494 10.65 -24.37 -10.75
C ASN A 494 9.29 -25.01 -10.97
N ASP A 495 8.36 -24.75 -10.06
CA ASP A 495 7.06 -25.41 -9.96
C ASP A 495 6.08 -24.95 -11.05
N ILE A 496 6.36 -23.81 -11.70
CA ILE A 496 5.65 -23.39 -12.93
C ILE A 496 5.79 -24.46 -14.05
N LYS A 497 6.68 -25.45 -13.91
CA LYS A 497 6.65 -26.69 -14.71
C LYS A 497 5.80 -27.76 -14.01
N SER A 498 4.51 -27.88 -14.34
CA SER A 498 3.72 -29.15 -14.21
C SER A 498 2.20 -29.00 -14.42
N LYS A 499 1.71 -28.02 -15.19
CA LYS A 499 0.39 -28.17 -15.82
C LYS A 499 0.57 -28.77 -17.22
N GLN A 500 1.15 -29.98 -17.27
CA GLN A 500 1.12 -30.83 -18.45
C GLN A 500 0.03 -31.88 -18.28
#